data_AF-V9DBX2-F1
#
_entry.id   AF-V9DBX2-F1
#
_cell.length_a   1.000
_cell.length_b   1.000
_cell.length_c   1.000
_cell.angle_alpha   90.00
_cell.angle_beta   90.00
_cell.angle_gamma   90.00
#
_symmetry.space_group_name_H-M   'P 1'
#
loop_
_entity.id
_entity.type
_entity.pdbx_description
1 polymer ?
#
loop_
_entity_poly.entity_id
_entity_poly.type
_entity_poly.pdbx_seq_one_letter_code
_entity_poly.pdbx_strand_id
1 'polypeptide(L)'
;MTTHTDDPEAAARATLALLETRLHRVEFLLSGASNNDGVPPAIATPRSGSETLRARLDALEAGVAKLKRLAGTPGTVIRDIERLASTFPDLFAPTVPTHNGVKSEELSTLASIVLAHASLYPETASRLSSLQTLHVPPAEQSSELVSFVPRLRQLDREEQRLQDEARELRERSARCLEWWVKVGVVGMGNVWQDWEKRMADVERHLIRWERRAKEEQGYL
;
A
#
# COMPACT_ATOMS: atom_id res chain seq x y z
N MET A 1 29.35 -26.30 -30.03
CA MET A 1 30.56 -26.70 -29.27
C MET A 1 30.18 -27.88 -28.40
N THR A 2 30.62 -29.07 -28.81
CA THR A 2 30.33 -30.35 -28.17
C THR A 2 31.15 -30.45 -26.88
N THR A 3 30.48 -30.44 -25.73
CA THR A 3 31.11 -30.65 -24.43
C THR A 3 31.56 -32.11 -24.33
N HIS A 4 32.87 -32.33 -24.27
CA HIS A 4 33.47 -33.61 -23.90
C HIS A 4 32.93 -34.05 -22.54
N THR A 5 32.09 -35.08 -22.51
CA THR A 5 31.55 -35.67 -21.28
C THR A 5 32.45 -36.73 -20.66
N ASP A 6 33.62 -37.02 -21.26
CA ASP A 6 34.48 -38.15 -20.87
C ASP A 6 35.83 -37.75 -20.26
N ASP A 7 36.14 -36.46 -20.11
CA ASP A 7 37.39 -36.04 -19.46
C ASP A 7 37.27 -36.12 -17.92
N PRO A 8 37.98 -37.05 -17.25
CA PRO A 8 37.85 -37.24 -15.80
C PRO A 8 38.31 -35.99 -15.02
N GLU A 9 39.23 -35.21 -15.57
CA GLU A 9 39.67 -33.95 -14.97
C GLU A 9 38.59 -32.85 -15.05
N ALA A 10 37.82 -32.80 -16.14
CA ALA A 10 36.72 -31.84 -16.28
C ALA A 10 35.57 -32.18 -15.31
N ALA A 11 35.27 -33.47 -15.14
CA ALA A 11 34.31 -33.94 -14.14
C ALA A 11 34.79 -33.67 -12.70
N ALA A 12 36.07 -33.87 -12.40
CA ALA A 12 36.65 -33.55 -11.09
C ALA A 12 36.58 -32.05 -10.77
N ARG A 13 36.87 -31.17 -11.74
CA ARG A 13 36.75 -29.71 -11.54
C ARG A 13 35.29 -29.27 -11.36
N ALA A 14 34.36 -29.86 -12.12
CA ALA A 14 32.93 -29.57 -11.98
C ALA A 14 32.38 -30.00 -10.60
N THR A 15 32.79 -31.18 -10.11
CA THR A 15 32.40 -31.65 -8.77
C THR A 15 33.02 -30.81 -7.66
N LEU A 16 34.27 -30.36 -7.81
CA LEU A 16 34.92 -29.45 -6.87
C LEU A 16 34.20 -28.10 -6.82
N ALA A 17 33.88 -27.50 -7.97
CA ALA A 17 33.12 -26.25 -8.03
C ALA A 17 31.72 -26.37 -7.39
N LEU A 18 31.05 -27.52 -7.57
CA LEU A 18 29.77 -27.80 -6.92
C LEU A 18 29.90 -27.96 -5.40
N LEU A 19 30.93 -28.65 -4.93
CA LEU A 19 31.24 -28.77 -3.50
C LEU A 19 31.57 -27.42 -2.88
N GLU A 20 32.34 -26.60 -3.58
CA GLU A 20 32.68 -25.25 -3.18
C GLU A 20 31.43 -24.38 -3.06
N THR A 21 30.54 -24.41 -4.06
CA THR A 21 29.27 -23.65 -4.03
C THR A 21 28.38 -24.10 -2.86
N ARG A 22 28.35 -25.42 -2.59
CA ARG A 22 27.62 -25.98 -1.45
C ARG A 22 28.23 -25.58 -0.12
N LEU A 23 29.56 -25.56 -0.01
CA LEU A 23 30.28 -25.13 1.18
C LEU A 23 29.96 -23.66 1.48
N HIS A 24 30.06 -22.78 0.49
CA HIS A 24 29.68 -21.37 0.63
C HIS A 24 28.22 -21.21 1.05
N ARG A 25 27.30 -22.02 0.51
CA ARG A 25 25.90 -21.96 0.95
C ARG A 25 25.73 -22.38 2.42
N VAL A 26 26.41 -23.43 2.86
CA VAL A 26 26.39 -23.86 4.28
C VAL A 26 26.98 -22.77 5.17
N GLU A 27 28.08 -22.15 4.75
CA GLU A 27 28.73 -21.07 5.46
C GLU A 27 27.85 -19.81 5.55
N PHE A 28 27.15 -19.46 4.47
CA PHE A 28 26.16 -18.39 4.47
C PHE A 28 25.00 -18.69 5.42
N LEU A 29 24.46 -19.92 5.41
CA LEU A 29 23.41 -20.31 6.35
C LEU A 29 23.88 -20.25 7.82
N LEU A 30 25.17 -20.46 8.04
CA LEU A 30 25.78 -20.49 9.36
C LEU A 30 26.08 -19.08 9.90
N SER A 31 26.61 -18.21 9.04
CA SER A 31 27.07 -16.86 9.36
C SER A 31 25.95 -15.82 9.21
N GLY A 32 25.02 -16.03 8.27
CA GLY A 32 23.95 -15.10 7.91
C GLY A 32 24.45 -13.84 7.18
N ALA A 33 25.75 -13.74 6.91
CA ALA A 33 26.38 -12.60 6.26
C ALA A 33 27.04 -13.04 4.94
N SER A 34 26.79 -12.30 3.87
CA SER A 34 27.55 -12.38 2.62
C SER A 34 28.17 -11.01 2.33
N ASN A 35 29.37 -11.01 1.74
CA ASN A 35 29.90 -9.77 1.18
C ASN A 35 29.09 -9.35 -0.06
N ASN A 36 29.30 -8.13 -0.58
CA ASN A 36 28.57 -7.61 -1.76
C ASN A 36 28.67 -8.52 -3.00
N ASP A 37 29.70 -9.37 -3.08
CA ASP A 37 29.93 -10.33 -4.17
C ASP A 37 29.25 -11.69 -3.94
N GLY A 38 28.44 -11.84 -2.89
CA GLY A 38 27.72 -13.09 -2.58
C GLY A 38 28.60 -14.21 -2.00
N VAL A 39 29.90 -13.96 -1.82
CA VAL A 39 30.83 -14.87 -1.14
C VAL A 39 30.72 -14.64 0.38
N PRO A 40 30.38 -15.66 1.18
CA PRO A 40 30.40 -15.54 2.63
C PRO A 40 31.84 -15.31 3.12
N PRO A 41 32.05 -14.47 4.14
CA PRO A 41 33.37 -14.27 4.71
C PRO A 41 33.82 -15.59 5.37
N ALA A 42 35.05 -16.01 5.06
CA ALA A 42 35.66 -17.21 5.63
C ALA A 42 35.48 -17.24 7.15
N ILE A 43 34.87 -18.30 7.68
CA ILE A 43 34.64 -18.49 9.12
C ILE A 43 35.95 -18.24 9.87
N ALA A 44 36.03 -17.14 10.61
CA ALA A 44 37.11 -16.91 11.55
C ALA A 44 37.09 -18.04 12.57
N THR A 45 38.17 -18.80 12.69
CA THR A 45 38.31 -19.83 13.71
C THR A 45 38.03 -19.20 15.09
N PRO A 46 37.02 -19.67 15.85
CA PRO A 46 36.65 -19.04 17.10
C PRO A 46 37.84 -19.10 18.06
N ARG A 47 38.25 -17.94 18.59
CA ARG A 47 39.41 -17.83 19.49
C ARG A 47 39.11 -18.43 20.87
N SER A 48 37.84 -18.71 21.16
CA SER A 48 37.34 -19.28 22.41
C SER A 48 36.12 -20.17 22.15
N GLY A 49 36.00 -21.26 22.91
CA GLY A 49 34.89 -22.22 22.79
C GLY A 49 33.49 -21.63 23.00
N SER A 50 33.40 -20.44 23.63
CA SER A 50 32.15 -19.69 23.82
C SER A 50 31.59 -19.05 22.53
N GLU A 51 32.39 -18.97 21.46
CA GLU A 51 31.93 -18.49 20.15
C GLU A 51 31.40 -19.63 19.27
N THR A 52 31.49 -20.88 19.72
CA THR A 52 30.92 -22.01 18.97
C THR A 52 29.40 -21.89 18.91
N LEU A 53 28.83 -22.28 17.77
CA LEU A 53 27.38 -22.20 17.54
C LEU A 53 26.59 -23.05 18.51
N ARG A 54 27.15 -24.19 18.94
CA ARG A 54 26.56 -25.03 19.98
C ARG A 54 26.47 -24.26 21.29
N ALA A 55 27.56 -23.64 21.75
CA ALA A 55 27.52 -22.82 22.97
C ALA A 55 26.55 -21.63 22.87
N ARG A 56 26.43 -21.00 21.69
CA ARG A 56 25.43 -19.95 21.45
C ARG A 56 23.99 -20.47 21.50
N LEU A 57 23.74 -21.64 20.92
CA LEU A 57 22.44 -22.29 20.94
C LEU A 57 22.08 -22.73 22.36
N ASP A 58 23.01 -23.31 23.10
CA ASP A 58 22.85 -23.67 24.51
C ASP A 58 22.58 -22.44 25.39
N ALA A 59 23.24 -21.31 25.11
CA ALA A 59 23.00 -20.05 25.82
C ALA A 59 21.61 -19.46 25.52
N LEU A 60 21.16 -19.54 24.26
CA LEU A 60 19.80 -19.16 23.86
C LEU A 60 18.76 -20.07 24.51
N GLU A 61 18.99 -21.39 24.53
CA GLU A 61 18.12 -22.37 25.19
C GLU A 61 18.02 -22.08 26.69
N ALA A 62 19.16 -21.84 27.36
CA ALA A 62 19.17 -21.45 28.75
C ALA A 62 18.46 -20.11 29.00
N GLY A 63 18.58 -19.15 28.08
CA GLY A 63 17.86 -17.87 28.10
C GLY A 63 16.35 -18.04 27.99
N VAL A 64 15.88 -18.87 27.04
CA VAL A 64 14.47 -19.20 26.87
C VAL A 64 13.94 -19.96 28.08
N ALA A 65 14.70 -20.91 28.63
CA ALA A 65 14.34 -21.63 29.84
C ALA A 65 14.21 -20.68 31.05
N LYS A 66 15.06 -19.65 31.15
CA LYS A 66 14.98 -18.61 32.17
C LYS A 66 13.73 -17.72 31.98
N LEU A 67 13.43 -17.33 30.75
CA LEU A 67 12.22 -16.53 30.43
C LEU A 67 10.94 -17.32 30.73
N LYS A 68 10.93 -18.65 30.48
CA LYS A 68 9.82 -19.54 30.84
C LYS A 68 9.56 -19.61 32.35
N ARG A 69 10.61 -19.49 33.17
CA ARG A 69 10.52 -19.50 34.64
C ARG A 69 10.08 -18.15 35.22
N LEU A 70 10.15 -17.06 34.46
CA LEU A 70 9.76 -15.74 34.92
C LEU A 70 8.23 -15.64 35.04
N ALA A 71 7.73 -15.19 36.20
CA ALA A 71 6.31 -14.92 36.39
C ALA A 71 6.00 -13.50 35.87
N GLY A 72 5.26 -13.41 34.76
CA GLY A 72 4.85 -12.16 34.12
C GLY A 72 4.35 -12.38 32.69
N THR A 73 3.93 -11.30 32.03
CA THR A 73 3.49 -11.31 30.61
C THR A 73 4.47 -11.99 29.65
N PRO A 74 5.82 -11.87 29.76
CA PRO A 74 6.71 -12.58 28.83
C PRO A 74 6.73 -14.10 29.06
N GLY A 75 6.56 -14.56 30.31
CA GLY A 75 6.55 -15.99 30.64
C GLY A 75 5.25 -16.69 30.26
N THR A 76 4.11 -15.99 30.26
CA THR A 76 2.83 -16.53 29.77
C THR A 76 2.85 -16.68 28.25
N VAL A 77 3.35 -15.68 27.52
CA VAL A 77 3.43 -15.73 26.04
C VAL A 77 4.28 -16.90 25.56
N ILE A 78 5.44 -17.15 26.17
CA ILE A 78 6.30 -18.29 25.78
C ILE A 78 5.60 -19.62 26.03
N ARG A 79 4.88 -19.74 27.15
CA ARG A 79 4.11 -20.95 27.48
C ARG A 79 2.93 -21.15 26.54
N ASP A 80 2.30 -20.07 26.10
CA ASP A 80 1.19 -20.12 25.16
C ASP A 80 1.68 -20.47 23.74
N ILE A 81 2.84 -19.97 23.33
CA ILE A 81 3.50 -20.38 22.06
C ILE A 81 3.91 -21.86 22.11
N GLU A 82 4.46 -22.33 23.23
CA GLU A 82 4.80 -23.75 23.40
C GLU A 82 3.54 -24.64 23.33
N ARG A 83 2.45 -24.21 23.97
CA ARG A 83 1.15 -24.87 23.85
C ARG A 83 0.61 -24.85 22.43
N LEU A 84 0.76 -23.73 21.72
CA LEU A 84 0.34 -23.61 20.33
C LEU A 84 1.17 -24.54 19.42
N ALA A 85 2.48 -24.59 19.63
CA ALA A 85 3.38 -25.48 18.90
C ALA A 85 3.11 -26.97 19.18
N SER A 86 2.77 -27.34 20.42
CA SER A 86 2.39 -28.72 20.75
C SER A 86 1.02 -29.10 20.19
N THR A 87 0.09 -28.15 20.11
CA THR A 87 -1.29 -28.39 19.64
C THR A 87 -1.35 -28.41 18.11
N PHE A 88 -0.52 -27.60 17.45
CA PHE A 88 -0.49 -27.47 16.00
C PHE A 88 0.97 -27.58 15.49
N PRO A 89 1.54 -28.80 15.49
CA PRO A 89 2.88 -29.02 14.94
C PRO A 89 2.99 -28.64 13.46
N ASP A 90 1.86 -28.70 12.74
CA ASP A 90 1.72 -28.36 11.31
C ASP A 90 2.00 -26.88 10.99
N LEU A 91 1.86 -25.98 11.98
CA LEU A 91 2.11 -24.55 11.79
C LEU A 91 3.61 -24.19 11.84
N PHE A 92 4.43 -25.02 12.50
CA PHE A 92 5.84 -24.73 12.76
C PHE A 92 6.80 -25.68 12.05
N ALA A 93 6.36 -26.91 11.79
CA ALA A 93 6.91 -27.74 10.76
C ALA A 93 5.92 -27.64 9.60
N PRO A 94 6.12 -26.74 8.60
CA PRO A 94 5.44 -26.96 7.34
C PRO A 94 5.81 -28.39 6.97
N THR A 95 4.82 -29.27 6.83
CA THR A 95 5.02 -30.50 6.09
C THR A 95 5.58 -30.02 4.76
N VAL A 96 6.90 -30.05 4.62
CA VAL A 96 7.54 -30.10 3.32
C VAL A 96 6.76 -31.23 2.68
N PRO A 97 5.91 -30.99 1.66
CA PRO A 97 5.38 -32.10 0.92
C PRO A 97 6.63 -32.86 0.55
N THR A 98 6.75 -34.06 1.09
CA THR A 98 7.82 -34.96 0.75
C THR A 98 7.64 -35.21 -0.75
N HIS A 99 8.21 -34.33 -1.57
CA HIS A 99 9.03 -34.71 -2.70
C HIS A 99 10.18 -35.54 -2.10
N ASN A 100 9.81 -36.68 -1.52
CA ASN A 100 10.62 -37.87 -1.48
C ASN A 100 11.22 -37.94 -2.87
N GLY A 101 12.55 -37.90 -2.91
CA GLY A 101 13.31 -37.61 -4.12
C GLY A 101 12.72 -38.28 -5.33
N VAL A 102 12.72 -37.55 -6.45
CA VAL A 102 12.46 -38.03 -7.80
C VAL A 102 13.10 -39.40 -7.96
N LYS A 103 12.37 -40.45 -7.58
CA LYS A 103 12.79 -41.84 -7.68
C LYS A 103 12.40 -42.23 -9.07
N SER A 104 13.15 -41.76 -10.06
CA SER A 104 13.07 -42.28 -11.43
C SER A 104 11.62 -42.55 -11.86
N GLU A 105 10.69 -41.63 -11.55
CA GLU A 105 9.31 -41.75 -12.03
C GLU A 105 9.43 -41.57 -13.53
N GLU A 106 9.36 -42.74 -14.17
CA GLU A 106 9.54 -43.09 -15.56
C GLU A 106 9.89 -41.90 -16.45
N LEU A 107 11.06 -41.93 -17.10
CA LEU A 107 11.44 -40.99 -18.16
C LEU A 107 10.28 -40.67 -19.12
N SER A 108 9.38 -41.63 -19.32
CA SER A 108 8.07 -41.51 -19.98
C SER A 108 7.16 -40.41 -19.40
N THR A 109 6.93 -40.37 -18.08
CA THR A 109 6.09 -39.39 -17.40
C THR A 109 6.70 -37.99 -17.47
N LEU A 110 8.02 -37.87 -17.25
CA LEU A 110 8.72 -36.58 -17.42
C LEU A 110 8.68 -36.10 -18.88
N ALA A 111 8.88 -37.00 -19.84
CA ALA A 111 8.75 -36.68 -21.26
C ALA A 111 7.31 -36.26 -21.61
N SER A 112 6.29 -36.89 -21.01
CA SER A 112 4.88 -36.53 -21.24
C SER A 112 4.55 -35.13 -20.69
N ILE A 113 5.11 -34.76 -19.53
CA ILE A 113 4.95 -33.42 -18.95
C ILE A 113 5.67 -32.38 -19.80
N VAL A 114 6.91 -32.67 -20.23
CA VAL A 114 7.67 -31.77 -21.11
C VAL A 114 6.99 -31.62 -22.47
N LEU A 115 6.42 -32.71 -23.02
CA LEU A 115 5.68 -32.68 -24.28
C LEU A 115 4.36 -31.91 -24.13
N ALA A 116 3.66 -32.06 -23.01
CA ALA A 116 2.45 -31.31 -22.70
C ALA A 116 2.71 -29.79 -22.58
N HIS A 117 3.89 -29.41 -22.09
CA HIS A 117 4.31 -28.01 -21.98
C HIS A 117 5.19 -27.54 -23.16
N ALA A 118 5.40 -28.39 -24.17
CA ALA A 118 6.35 -28.12 -25.24
C ALA A 118 6.05 -26.85 -26.03
N SER A 119 4.77 -26.51 -26.21
CA SER A 119 4.31 -25.29 -26.90
C SER A 119 4.52 -24.02 -26.06
N LEU A 120 4.56 -24.14 -24.73
CA LEU A 120 4.76 -23.00 -23.83
C LEU A 120 6.24 -22.56 -23.79
N TYR A 121 7.19 -23.45 -24.04
CA TYR A 121 8.62 -23.08 -24.09
C TYR A 121 8.97 -22.09 -25.21
N PRO A 122 8.57 -22.29 -26.48
CA PRO A 122 8.83 -21.29 -27.53
C PRO A 122 8.02 -20.02 -27.32
N GLU A 123 6.79 -20.09 -26.78
CA GLU A 123 6.00 -18.90 -26.45
C GLU A 123 6.65 -18.06 -25.35
N THR A 124 7.11 -18.69 -24.27
CA THR A 124 7.78 -18.00 -23.17
C THR A 124 9.16 -17.49 -23.57
N ALA A 125 9.92 -18.24 -24.37
CA ALA A 125 11.18 -17.78 -24.94
C ALA A 125 10.98 -16.58 -25.88
N SER A 126 9.93 -16.59 -26.70
CA SER A 126 9.56 -15.46 -27.55
C SER A 126 9.14 -14.24 -26.72
N ARG A 127 8.35 -14.42 -25.66
CA ARG A 127 7.98 -13.34 -24.73
C ARG A 127 9.18 -12.77 -23.98
N LEU A 128 10.10 -13.62 -23.50
CA LEU A 128 11.32 -13.15 -22.83
C LEU A 128 12.27 -12.44 -23.79
N SER A 129 12.42 -12.94 -25.02
CA SER A 129 13.18 -12.26 -26.08
C SER A 129 12.55 -10.90 -26.42
N SER A 130 11.22 -10.84 -26.54
CA SER A 130 10.49 -9.59 -26.74
C SER A 130 10.64 -8.61 -25.56
N LEU A 131 10.62 -9.10 -24.32
CA LEU A 131 10.89 -8.26 -23.14
C LEU A 131 12.33 -7.78 -23.09
N GLN A 132 13.30 -8.58 -23.55
CA GLN A 132 14.69 -8.18 -23.64
C GLN A 132 14.92 -7.07 -24.70
N THR A 133 14.07 -7.01 -25.74
CA THR A 133 14.07 -5.89 -26.70
C THR A 133 13.40 -4.63 -26.16
N LEU A 134 12.68 -4.71 -25.04
CA LEU A 134 12.07 -3.56 -24.39
C LEU A 134 13.13 -2.90 -23.50
N HIS A 135 13.79 -1.86 -24.02
CA HIS A 135 14.69 -1.04 -23.22
C HIS A 135 13.92 -0.46 -22.04
N VAL A 136 14.33 -0.85 -20.82
CA VAL A 136 13.89 -0.18 -19.59
C VAL A 136 14.17 1.32 -19.79
N PRO A 137 13.17 2.21 -19.59
CA PRO A 137 13.35 3.63 -19.85
C PRO A 137 14.58 4.14 -19.10
N PRO A 138 15.44 4.95 -19.75
CA PRO A 138 16.70 5.36 -19.17
C PRO A 138 16.48 6.03 -17.82
N ALA A 139 17.34 5.68 -16.86
CA ALA A 139 17.24 6.16 -15.47
C ALA A 139 17.20 7.69 -15.39
N GLU A 140 17.78 8.39 -16.38
CA GLU A 140 17.73 9.84 -16.54
C GLU A 140 16.28 10.36 -16.63
N GLN A 141 15.45 9.80 -17.50
CA GLN A 141 14.04 10.20 -17.64
C GLN A 141 13.24 9.93 -16.36
N SER A 142 13.54 8.80 -15.70
CA SER A 142 12.92 8.49 -14.41
C SER A 142 13.35 9.46 -13.31
N SER A 143 14.61 9.90 -13.32
CA SER A 143 15.14 10.88 -12.38
C SER A 143 14.54 12.29 -12.60
N GLU A 144 14.31 12.67 -13.86
CA GLU A 144 13.61 13.91 -14.21
C GLU A 144 12.17 13.90 -13.70
N LEU A 145 11.46 12.77 -13.82
CA LEU A 145 10.11 12.62 -13.25
C LEU A 145 10.09 12.78 -11.73
N VAL A 146 11.09 12.24 -11.03
CA VAL A 146 11.24 12.42 -9.58
C VAL A 146 11.49 13.89 -9.23
N SER A 147 12.22 14.63 -10.08
CA SER A 147 12.48 16.06 -9.87
C SER A 147 11.23 16.94 -9.96
N PHE A 148 10.16 16.49 -10.63
CA PHE A 148 8.90 17.23 -10.73
C PHE A 148 7.98 17.04 -9.51
N VAL A 149 8.16 15.97 -8.73
CA VAL A 149 7.39 15.69 -7.51
C VAL A 149 7.31 16.89 -6.54
N PRO A 150 8.40 17.60 -6.20
CA PRO A 150 8.32 18.78 -5.33
C PRO A 150 7.49 19.92 -5.94
N ARG A 151 7.55 20.13 -7.27
CA ARG A 151 6.75 21.17 -7.94
C ARG A 151 5.26 20.81 -7.92
N LEU A 152 4.93 19.54 -8.17
CA LEU A 152 3.56 19.04 -8.05
C LEU A 152 3.01 19.25 -6.63
N ARG A 153 3.82 18.99 -5.60
CA ARG A 153 3.42 19.25 -4.20
C ARG A 153 3.24 20.73 -3.88
N GLN A 154 4.00 21.63 -4.53
CA GLN A 154 3.81 23.07 -4.37
C GLN A 154 2.49 23.51 -5.00
N LEU A 155 2.21 23.07 -6.23
CA LEU A 155 0.95 23.36 -6.93
C LEU A 155 -0.27 22.82 -6.18
N ASP A 156 -0.19 21.61 -5.63
CA ASP A 156 -1.28 21.03 -4.83
C ASP A 156 -1.60 21.87 -3.58
N ARG A 157 -0.58 22.42 -2.92
CA ARG A 157 -0.78 23.33 -1.77
C ARG A 157 -1.39 24.66 -2.19
N GLU A 158 -0.98 25.21 -3.33
CA GLU A 158 -1.56 26.42 -3.89
C GLU A 158 -3.01 26.21 -4.29
N GLU A 159 -3.32 25.07 -4.91
CA GLU A 159 -4.70 24.69 -5.26
C GLU A 159 -5.58 24.60 -4.01
N GLN A 160 -5.12 23.91 -2.97
CA GLN A 160 -5.86 23.79 -1.70
C GLN A 160 -6.14 25.17 -1.10
N ARG A 161 -5.14 26.06 -1.08
CA ARG A 161 -5.31 27.43 -0.61
C ARG A 161 -6.35 28.20 -1.42
N LEU A 162 -6.29 28.12 -2.75
CA LEU A 162 -7.25 28.80 -3.63
C LEU A 162 -8.67 28.24 -3.45
N GLN A 163 -8.81 26.93 -3.23
CA GLN A 163 -10.11 26.31 -2.95
C GLN A 163 -10.70 26.81 -1.63
N ASP A 164 -9.90 26.97 -0.59
CA ASP A 164 -10.34 27.49 0.70
C ASP A 164 -10.75 28.98 0.62
N GLU A 165 -9.94 29.80 -0.04
CA GLU A 165 -10.27 31.21 -0.30
C GLU A 165 -11.58 31.33 -1.12
N ALA A 166 -11.75 30.48 -2.14
CA ALA A 166 -12.97 30.46 -2.95
C ALA A 166 -14.19 29.99 -2.16
N ARG A 167 -14.03 29.06 -1.20
CA ARG A 167 -15.11 28.65 -0.29
C ARG A 167 -15.52 29.80 0.62
N GLU A 168 -14.56 30.48 1.25
CA GLU A 168 -14.84 31.64 2.11
C GLU A 168 -15.57 32.75 1.35
N LEU A 169 -15.09 33.10 0.15
CA LEU A 169 -15.72 34.11 -0.69
C LEU A 169 -17.14 33.73 -1.08
N ARG A 170 -17.38 32.45 -1.41
CA ARG A 170 -18.74 31.96 -1.69
C ARG A 170 -19.64 32.09 -0.48
N GLU A 171 -19.19 31.69 0.71
CA GLU A 171 -19.98 31.84 1.94
C GLU A 171 -20.30 33.31 2.24
N ARG A 172 -19.32 34.21 2.10
CA ARG A 172 -19.53 35.65 2.31
C ARG A 172 -20.51 36.24 1.30
N SER A 173 -20.39 35.85 0.02
CA SER A 173 -21.32 36.29 -1.02
C SER A 173 -22.74 35.76 -0.77
N ALA A 174 -22.88 34.51 -0.34
CA ALA A 174 -24.17 33.90 -0.02
C ALA A 174 -24.84 34.62 1.15
N ARG A 175 -24.10 34.94 2.23
CA ARG A 175 -24.63 35.72 3.36
C ARG A 175 -25.06 37.13 2.95
N CYS A 176 -24.29 37.79 2.10
CA CYS A 176 -24.64 39.12 1.59
C CYS A 176 -25.93 39.07 0.75
N LEU A 177 -26.05 38.08 -0.14
CA LEU A 177 -27.25 37.86 -0.93
C LEU A 177 -28.45 37.51 -0.06
N GLU A 178 -28.27 36.62 0.93
CA GLU A 178 -29.32 36.25 1.87
C GLU A 178 -29.84 37.47 2.64
N TRP A 179 -28.92 38.31 3.14
CA TRP A 179 -29.27 39.55 3.81
C TRP A 179 -30.00 40.51 2.88
N TRP A 180 -29.51 40.70 1.65
CA TRP A 180 -30.13 41.59 0.68
C TRP A 180 -31.53 41.12 0.28
N VAL A 181 -31.73 39.80 0.11
CA VAL A 181 -33.06 39.24 -0.18
C VAL A 181 -34.01 39.43 1.02
N LYS A 182 -33.56 39.08 2.23
CA LYS A 182 -34.40 39.18 3.43
C LYS A 182 -34.76 40.62 3.80
N VAL A 183 -33.77 41.50 3.83
CA VAL A 183 -33.97 42.89 4.28
C VAL A 183 -34.37 43.79 3.13
N GLY A 184 -33.63 43.71 2.02
CA GLY A 184 -33.86 44.54 0.84
C GLY A 184 -35.18 44.18 0.16
N VAL A 185 -35.30 42.96 -0.38
CA VAL A 185 -36.48 42.60 -1.19
C VAL A 185 -37.72 42.38 -0.33
N VAL A 186 -37.64 41.46 0.65
CA VAL A 186 -38.81 41.11 1.47
C VAL A 186 -39.20 42.25 2.42
N GLY A 187 -38.21 42.89 3.06
CA GLY A 187 -38.47 44.04 3.94
C GLY A 187 -39.11 45.21 3.19
N MET A 188 -38.57 45.59 2.03
CA MET A 188 -39.17 46.65 1.21
C MET A 188 -40.55 46.26 0.68
N GLY A 189 -40.75 44.99 0.30
CA GLY A 189 -42.06 44.46 -0.08
C GLY A 189 -43.12 44.65 1.00
N ASN A 190 -42.79 44.36 2.26
CA ASN A 190 -43.70 44.57 3.39
C ASN A 190 -44.04 46.06 3.58
N VAL A 191 -43.05 46.94 3.47
CA VAL A 191 -43.27 48.40 3.57
C VAL A 191 -44.18 48.90 2.46
N TRP A 192 -43.96 48.46 1.22
CA TRP A 192 -44.82 48.80 0.08
C TRP A 192 -46.24 48.29 0.28
N GLN A 193 -46.40 47.05 0.73
CA GLN A 193 -47.72 46.48 1.00
C GLN A 193 -48.47 47.25 2.09
N ASP A 194 -47.77 47.67 3.14
CA ASP A 194 -48.41 48.46 4.20
C ASP A 194 -48.75 49.88 3.72
N TRP A 195 -47.94 50.48 2.85
CA TRP A 195 -48.24 51.76 2.23
C TRP A 195 -49.45 51.66 1.29
N GLU A 196 -49.51 50.62 0.46
CA GLU A 196 -50.64 50.31 -0.42
C GLU A 196 -51.93 50.12 0.38
N LYS A 197 -51.90 49.38 1.50
CA LYS A 197 -53.06 49.23 2.40
C LYS A 197 -53.53 50.59 2.94
N ARG A 198 -52.61 51.46 3.38
CA ARG A 198 -52.96 52.79 3.90
C ARG A 198 -53.57 53.68 2.81
N MET A 199 -53.02 53.64 1.60
CA MET A 199 -53.58 54.35 0.45
C MET A 199 -54.99 53.84 0.12
N ALA A 200 -55.18 52.52 0.07
CA ALA A 200 -56.49 51.91 -0.13
C ALA A 200 -57.49 52.27 0.99
N ASP A 201 -57.05 52.39 2.25
CA ASP A 201 -57.90 52.87 3.34
C ASP A 201 -58.34 54.32 3.13
N VAL A 202 -57.42 55.21 2.76
CA VAL A 202 -57.72 56.62 2.46
C VAL A 202 -58.69 56.73 1.28
N GLU A 203 -58.45 55.98 0.20
CA GLU A 203 -59.37 55.92 -0.95
C GLU A 203 -60.77 55.44 -0.54
N ARG A 204 -60.85 54.36 0.25
CA ARG A 204 -62.14 53.86 0.78
C ARG A 204 -62.83 54.89 1.67
N HIS A 205 -62.08 55.70 2.43
CA HIS A 205 -62.64 56.78 3.23
C HIS A 205 -63.15 57.94 2.37
N LEU A 206 -62.40 58.31 1.32
CA LEU A 206 -62.79 59.34 0.36
C LEU A 206 -64.09 58.94 -0.36
N ILE A 207 -64.15 57.71 -0.90
CA ILE A 207 -65.35 57.18 -1.59
C ILE A 207 -66.56 57.19 -0.64
N ARG A 208 -66.37 56.79 0.63
CA ARG A 208 -67.43 56.81 1.64
C ARG A 208 -67.86 58.23 2.00
N TRP A 209 -66.95 59.20 2.00
CA TRP A 209 -67.24 60.60 2.26
C TRP A 209 -67.98 61.24 1.08
N GLU A 210 -67.50 61.03 -0.15
CA GLU A 210 -68.17 61.49 -1.37
C GLU A 210 -69.58 60.93 -1.51
N ARG A 211 -69.79 59.65 -1.16
CA ARG A 211 -71.13 59.04 -1.17
C ARG A 211 -72.07 59.77 -0.20
N ARG A 212 -71.63 60.01 1.04
CA ARG A 212 -72.41 60.77 2.03
C ARG A 212 -72.68 62.20 1.59
N ALA A 213 -71.67 62.89 1.04
CA ALA A 213 -71.84 64.24 0.51
C ALA A 213 -72.85 64.28 -0.66
N LYS A 214 -72.87 63.27 -1.54
CA LYS A 214 -73.86 63.14 -2.61
C LYS A 214 -75.27 62.82 -2.08
N GLU A 215 -75.38 62.03 -1.01
CA GLU A 215 -76.66 61.76 -0.33
C GLU A 215 -77.19 63.02 0.37
N GLU A 216 -76.33 63.82 1.00
CA GLU A 216 -76.68 65.11 1.64
C GLU A 216 -77.04 66.20 0.62
N GLN A 217 -76.35 66.23 -0.54
CA GLN A 217 -76.69 67.10 -1.67
C GLN A 217 -77.87 66.58 -2.50
N GLY A 218 -78.32 65.34 -2.25
CA GLY A 218 -79.45 64.67 -2.89
C GLY A 218 -80.81 64.95 -2.24
N TYR A 219 -80.92 66.00 -1.43
CA TYR A 219 -82.21 66.64 -1.16
C TYR A 219 -82.45 67.75 -2.18
N LEU A 220 -82.88 67.35 -3.38
CA LEU A 220 -83.82 68.04 -4.28
C LEU A 220 -84.38 67.00 -5.27
#